data_AF-A0A2E1WVK9-F1
#
_entry.id   AF-A0A2E1WVK9-F1
#
_cell.length_a   1.000
_cell.length_b   1.000
_cell.length_c   1.000
_cell.angle_alpha   90.00
_cell.angle_beta   90.00
_cell.angle_gamma   90.00
#
_symmetry.space_group_name_H-M   'P 1'
#
loop_
_entity.id
_entity.type
_entity.pdbx_description
1 polymer ?
#
loop_
_entity_poly.entity_id
_entity_poly.type
_entity_poly.pdbx_seq_one_letter_code
_entity_poly.pdbx_strand_id
1 'polypeptide(L)'
;MTLPANSANTVHHVVVGEVIGIHINEEFITDGKVDWVKIQPLARMGYLDYTYVSQVFTMDPPRGEVRPEQIGEPTRAKKPG
;
A
#
# COMPACT_ATOMS: atom_id res chain seq x y z
N MET A 1 23.29 -2.77 -3.52
CA MET A 1 23.83 -3.97 -4.21
C MET A 1 23.58 -3.85 -5.71
N THR A 2 24.42 -4.45 -6.55
CA THR A 2 24.25 -4.42 -8.01
C THR A 2 23.75 -5.78 -8.49
N LEU A 3 22.71 -5.79 -9.32
CA LEU A 3 22.11 -6.99 -9.89
C LEU A 3 22.54 -7.19 -11.36
N PRO A 4 22.53 -8.44 -11.86
CA PRO A 4 22.73 -8.72 -13.28
C PRO A 4 21.69 -8.01 -14.15
N ALA A 5 22.13 -7.48 -15.30
CA ALA A 5 21.26 -6.92 -16.33
C ALA A 5 21.24 -7.82 -17.57
N ASN A 6 20.19 -7.70 -18.38
CA ASN A 6 20.04 -8.45 -19.64
C ASN A 6 20.83 -7.82 -20.82
N SER A 7 21.70 -6.84 -20.56
CA SER A 7 22.59 -6.26 -21.57
C SER A 7 23.88 -5.77 -20.91
N ALA A 8 24.98 -5.78 -21.68
CA ALA A 8 26.31 -5.40 -21.18
C ALA A 8 26.44 -3.91 -20.81
N ASN A 9 25.54 -3.07 -21.32
CA ASN A 9 25.59 -1.62 -21.15
C ASN A 9 24.57 -1.08 -20.13
N THR A 10 23.86 -1.97 -19.41
CA THR A 10 22.86 -1.59 -18.43
C THR A 10 23.23 -2.14 -17.06
N VAL A 11 22.92 -1.40 -16.00
CA VAL A 11 23.16 -1.80 -14.62
C VAL A 11 21.88 -1.63 -13.83
N HIS A 12 21.58 -2.57 -12.93
CA HIS A 12 20.48 -2.46 -11.97
C HIS A 12 21.03 -2.35 -10.55
N HIS A 13 20.59 -1.34 -9.82
CA HIS A 13 20.95 -1.18 -8.42
C HIS A 13 19.74 -1.43 -7.54
N VAL A 14 19.93 -2.24 -6.50
CA VAL A 14 18.95 -2.43 -5.43
C VAL A 14 19.48 -1.80 -4.16
N VAL A 15 18.64 -0.98 -3.56
CA VAL A 15 18.87 -0.35 -2.26
C VAL A 15 17.92 -1.00 -1.26
N VAL A 16 18.46 -1.45 -0.14
CA VAL A 16 17.69 -1.98 1.00
C VAL A 16 17.93 -1.04 2.16
N GLY A 17 16.85 -0.56 2.76
CA GLY A 17 16.89 0.32 3.92
C GLY A 17 15.87 -0.14 4.96
N GLU A 18 16.19 0.12 6.22
CA GLU A 18 15.29 -0.10 7.35
C GLU A 18 14.42 1.14 7.56
N VAL A 19 13.10 0.96 7.66
CA VAL A 19 12.17 2.04 7.97
C VAL A 19 12.17 2.27 9.48
N ILE A 20 12.75 3.38 9.93
CA ILE A 20 12.84 3.74 11.35
C ILE A 20 11.65 4.58 11.85
N GLY A 21 10.83 5.09 10.94
CA GLY A 21 9.69 5.95 11.27
C GLY A 21 8.94 6.39 10.03
N ILE A 22 7.69 6.83 10.22
CA ILE A 22 6.81 7.34 9.18
C ILE A 22 6.21 8.65 9.69
N HIS A 23 6.30 9.70 8.89
CA HIS A 23 5.64 10.98 9.17
C HIS A 23 4.40 11.09 8.28
N ILE A 24 3.22 11.21 8.88
CA ILE A 24 1.95 11.38 8.19
C ILE A 24 1.28 12.61 8.77
N ASN A 25 0.74 13.47 7.91
CA ASN A 25 -0.11 14.57 8.35
C ASN A 25 -1.47 14.00 8.79
N GLU A 26 -1.88 14.35 10.01
CA GLU A 26 -3.09 13.86 10.68
C GLU A 26 -4.37 13.99 9.85
N GLU A 27 -4.47 14.98 8.95
CA GLU A 27 -5.65 15.15 8.10
C GLU A 27 -5.91 13.96 7.13
N PHE A 28 -4.84 13.21 6.83
CA PHE A 28 -4.84 12.01 5.99
C PHE A 28 -5.02 10.72 6.79
N ILE A 29 -5.41 10.81 8.06
CA ILE A 29 -5.78 9.66 8.89
C ILE A 29 -7.29 9.72 9.14
N THR A 30 -7.98 8.62 8.87
CA THR A 30 -9.42 8.44 9.11
C THR A 30 -9.61 7.13 9.88
N ASP A 31 -10.27 7.18 11.04
CA ASP A 31 -10.51 6.04 11.93
C ASP A 31 -9.23 5.26 12.32
N GLY A 32 -8.14 5.99 12.57
CA GLY A 32 -6.85 5.41 12.93
C GLY A 32 -6.14 4.68 11.78
N LYS A 33 -6.62 4.83 10.54
CA LYS A 33 -6.03 4.25 9.33
C LYS A 33 -5.65 5.35 8.34
N VAL A 34 -4.66 5.07 7.51
CA VAL A 34 -4.26 5.95 6.40
C VAL A 34 -5.40 6.04 5.39
N ASP A 35 -5.82 7.26 5.08
CA ASP A 35 -6.86 7.56 4.10
C ASP A 35 -6.25 7.76 2.71
N TRP A 36 -6.12 6.66 1.96
CA TRP A 36 -5.52 6.68 0.63
C TRP A 36 -6.32 7.48 -0.40
N VAL A 37 -7.63 7.65 -0.19
CA VAL A 37 -8.47 8.45 -1.09
C VAL A 37 -8.17 9.94 -0.90
N LYS A 38 -7.92 10.40 0.33
CA LYS A 38 -7.44 11.77 0.58
C LYS A 38 -6.02 11.99 0.08
N ILE A 39 -5.13 11.01 0.23
CA ILE A 39 -3.71 11.15 -0.19
C ILE A 39 -3.56 11.21 -1.71
N GLN A 40 -4.42 10.51 -2.46
CA GLN A 40 -4.37 10.41 -3.93
C GLN A 40 -2.94 10.13 -4.48
N PRO A 41 -2.24 9.08 -3.99
CA PRO A 41 -0.89 8.80 -4.44
C PRO A 41 -0.87 8.49 -5.94
N LEU A 42 0.12 9.07 -6.65
CA LEU A 42 0.35 8.78 -8.06
C LEU A 42 1.04 7.43 -8.22
N ALA A 43 0.51 6.60 -9.11
CA ALA A 43 1.13 5.37 -9.54
C ALA A 43 1.59 5.50 -11.00
N ARG A 44 2.77 4.94 -11.27
CA ARG A 44 3.37 4.92 -12.60
C ARG A 44 2.74 3.81 -13.44
N MET A 45 2.31 4.16 -14.65
CA MET A 45 1.85 3.18 -15.64
C MET A 45 2.91 3.01 -16.75
N GLY A 46 2.60 2.17 -17.73
CA GLY A 46 3.39 2.08 -18.96
C GLY A 46 3.45 3.42 -19.71
N TYR A 47 4.45 3.57 -20.58
CA TYR A 47 4.66 4.78 -21.38
C TYR A 47 4.74 6.05 -20.54
N LEU A 48 3.96 7.10 -20.84
CA LEU A 48 3.89 8.35 -20.08
C LEU A 48 2.58 8.47 -19.30
N ASP A 49 1.89 7.35 -19.10
CA ASP A 49 0.62 7.32 -18.40
C ASP A 49 0.82 7.25 -16.88
N TYR A 50 -0.14 7.82 -16.16
CA TYR A 50 -0.19 7.86 -14.70
C TYR A 50 -1.62 7.67 -14.23
N THR A 51 -1.76 7.14 -13.02
CA THR A 51 -3.06 7.00 -12.35
C THR A 51 -2.94 7.44 -10.89
N TYR A 52 -4.07 7.60 -10.21
CA TYR A 52 -4.14 7.94 -8.79
C TYR A 52 -5.24 7.12 -8.10
N VAL A 53 -5.16 7.02 -6.78
CA VAL A 53 -6.18 6.31 -5.99
C VAL A 53 -7.39 7.22 -5.76
N SER A 54 -8.53 6.86 -6.34
CA SER A 54 -9.81 7.53 -6.13
C SER A 54 -10.78 6.74 -5.26
N GLN A 55 -10.55 5.44 -5.08
CA GLN A 55 -11.41 4.52 -4.33
C GLN A 55 -10.59 3.40 -3.68
N VAL A 56 -11.05 2.93 -2.52
CA VAL A 56 -10.45 1.82 -1.77
C VAL A 56 -11.54 0.86 -1.32
N PHE A 57 -11.24 -0.45 -1.36
CA PHE A 57 -12.08 -1.50 -0.80
C PHE A 57 -11.21 -2.49 -0.03
N THR A 58 -11.81 -3.20 0.93
CA THR A 58 -11.15 -4.24 1.72
C THR A 58 -11.64 -5.61 1.27
N MET A 59 -10.75 -6.58 1.12
CA MET A 59 -11.09 -7.97 0.79
C MET A 59 -10.72 -8.91 1.94
N ASP A 60 -11.55 -9.91 2.16
CA ASP A 60 -11.23 -11.00 3.07
C ASP A 60 -10.13 -11.89 2.45
N PRO A 61 -9.23 -12.45 3.28
CA PRO A 61 -8.21 -13.36 2.80
C PRO A 61 -8.84 -14.64 2.21
N PRO A 62 -8.20 -15.29 1.22
CA PRO A 62 -8.79 -16.41 0.47
C PRO A 62 -9.28 -17.61 1.31
N ARG A 63 -8.77 -17.78 2.54
CA ARG A 63 -9.17 -18.87 3.46
C ARG A 63 -10.04 -18.39 4.63
N GLY A 64 -10.44 -17.12 4.67
CA GLY A 64 -11.18 -16.54 5.80
C GLY A 64 -10.38 -16.49 7.11
N GLU A 65 -9.07 -16.77 7.05
CA GLU A 65 -8.16 -16.68 8.18
C GLU A 65 -7.86 -15.20 8.45
N VAL A 66 -8.68 -14.57 9.30
CA VAL A 66 -8.36 -13.27 9.88
C VAL A 66 -7.64 -13.54 11.19
N ARG A 67 -6.35 -13.18 11.26
CA ARG A 67 -5.63 -13.20 12.53
C ARG A 67 -6.15 -12.03 13.35
N PRO A 68 -6.68 -12.25 14.57
CA PRO A 68 -7.15 -11.15 15.40
C PRO A 68 -6.01 -10.15 15.64
N GLU A 69 -6.37 -8.86 15.66
CA GLU A 69 -5.50 -7.70 15.90
C GLU A 69 -4.65 -7.25 14.70
N GLN A 70 -4.99 -7.66 13.48
CA GLN A 70 -4.28 -7.16 12.30
C GLN A 70 -4.65 -5.68 12.03
N ILE A 71 -3.63 -4.83 11.87
CA ILE A 71 -3.80 -3.44 11.45
C ILE A 71 -4.59 -3.44 10.13
N GLY A 72 -5.73 -2.74 10.11
CA GLY A 72 -6.60 -2.70 8.93
C GLY A 72 -7.82 -3.61 8.99
N GLU A 73 -8.00 -4.44 10.03
CA GLU A 73 -9.20 -5.27 10.20
C GLU A 73 -10.50 -4.50 9.94
N PRO A 74 -11.44 -5.07 9.18
CA PRO A 74 -12.77 -4.50 9.10
C PRO A 74 -13.42 -4.61 10.49
N THR A 75 -13.75 -3.47 11.09
CA THR A 75 -14.56 -3.43 12.31
C THR A 75 -15.87 -4.14 11.99
N ARG A 76 -15.98 -5.40 12.43
CA ARG A 76 -17.10 -6.28 12.10
C ARG A 76 -18.40 -5.61 12.55
N ALA A 77 -19.16 -5.04 11.61
CA ALA A 77 -20.55 -4.72 11.86
C ALA A 77 -21.26 -6.06 12.15
N LYS A 78 -21.68 -6.27 13.40
CA LYS A 78 -22.57 -7.38 13.76
C LYS A 78 -23.77 -7.32 12.81
N LYS A 79 -23.93 -8.33 11.95
CA LYS A 79 -25.17 -8.55 11.21
C LYS A 79 -26.30 -8.68 12.24
N PRO A 80 -27.37 -7.87 12.16
CA PRO A 80 -28.58 -8.16 12.93
C PRO A 80 -29.16 -9.47 12.39
N GLY A 81 -29.51 -10.36 13.31
CA GLY A 81 -30.31 -11.56 13.02
C GLY A 81 -31.77 -11.22 12.73
#